data_AF-A0A4U9DE37-F1
#
_entry.id   AF-A0A4U9DE37-F1
#
_cell.length_a   1.000
_cell.length_b   1.000
_cell.length_c   1.000
_cell.angle_alpha   90.00
_cell.angle_beta   90.00
_cell.angle_gamma   90.00
#
_symmetry.space_group_name_H-M   'P 1'
#
loop_
_entity.id
_entity.type
_entity.pdbx_description
1 polymer ?
#
loop_
_entity_poly.entity_id
_entity_poly.type
_entity_poly.pdbx_seq_one_letter_code
_entity_poly.pdbx_strand_id
1 'polypeptide(L)'
;MTISTTGFKVNYFSGAYKERFGDNFLLQALDIFKDKTSPLPKVELDELHENMQFVAASVNRYSTEVGVTERPRSKNRLIEIPHFVTTGSVGAADFQGRRRTGTQRQTDIGELVSDEGIRQYLKFRQTKEFYLARALFAGQVLAPYTPGSACARF
;
A
#
# COMPACT_ATOMS: atom_id res chain seq x y z
N MET A 1 1.65 -28.61 -2.13
CA MET A 1 2.89 -29.04 -2.82
C MET A 1 4.06 -28.73 -1.92
N THR A 2 4.68 -29.74 -1.32
CA THR A 2 5.80 -29.62 -0.38
C THR A 2 7.12 -29.66 -1.15
N ILE A 3 7.79 -28.51 -1.27
CA ILE A 3 9.15 -28.44 -1.83
C ILE A 3 10.12 -28.78 -0.68
N SER A 4 10.78 -29.94 -0.77
CA SER A 4 11.80 -30.35 0.19
C SER A 4 13.12 -29.63 -0.09
N THR A 5 13.41 -28.56 0.66
CA THR A 5 14.75 -27.95 0.69
C THR A 5 15.54 -28.60 1.81
N THR A 6 16.25 -29.69 1.53
CA THR A 6 17.15 -30.33 2.49
C THR A 6 18.33 -29.40 2.78
N GLY A 7 18.18 -28.55 3.80
CA GLY A 7 19.19 -27.60 4.27
C GLY A 7 18.63 -26.28 4.81
N PHE A 8 17.45 -25.84 4.33
CA PHE A 8 16.82 -24.58 4.78
C PHE A 8 15.37 -24.85 5.16
N LYS A 9 15.05 -24.65 6.46
CA LYS A 9 13.66 -24.65 6.92
C LYS A 9 13.06 -23.27 6.69
N VAL A 10 12.10 -23.19 5.78
CA VAL A 10 11.31 -21.97 5.56
C VAL A 10 10.07 -22.04 6.45
N ASN A 11 9.98 -21.13 7.41
CA ASN A 11 8.81 -20.98 8.26
C ASN A 11 7.87 -19.94 7.67
N TYR A 12 6.63 -20.33 7.37
CA TYR A 12 5.61 -19.42 6.84
C TYR A 12 4.87 -18.74 8.01
N PHE A 13 5.12 -17.44 8.21
CA PHE A 13 4.44 -16.65 9.24
C PHE A 13 3.24 -15.84 8.72
N SER A 14 2.85 -15.99 7.46
CA SER A 14 1.79 -15.18 6.82
C SER A 14 0.43 -15.30 7.52
N GLY A 15 0.14 -16.43 8.16
CA GLY A 15 -1.10 -16.63 8.92
C GLY A 15 -1.16 -15.86 10.24
N ALA A 16 0.00 -15.55 10.85
CA ALA A 16 0.08 -14.94 12.18
C ALA A 16 -0.21 -13.43 12.18
N TYR A 17 -0.13 -12.78 11.02
CA TYR A 17 -0.25 -11.32 10.89
C TYR A 17 -1.56 -10.85 10.24
N LYS A 18 -2.57 -11.73 10.19
CA LYS A 18 -3.89 -11.39 9.63
C LYS A 18 -4.64 -10.37 10.50
N GLU A 19 -4.49 -10.48 11.81
CA GLU A 19 -5.08 -9.54 12.76
C GLU A 19 -4.14 -8.35 12.99
N ARG A 20 -4.74 -7.18 13.18
CA ARG A 20 -4.01 -5.94 13.38
C ARG A 20 -3.33 -5.97 14.75
N PHE A 21 -2.01 -6.16 14.76
CA PHE A 21 -1.19 -6.18 15.98
C PHE A 21 -0.44 -4.86 16.20
N GLY A 22 -0.55 -4.28 17.41
CA GLY A 22 0.13 -3.05 17.84
C GLY A 22 -0.77 -1.80 17.89
N ASP A 23 -0.48 -0.93 18.86
CA ASP A 23 -1.24 0.28 19.16
C ASP A 23 -0.71 1.51 18.41
N ASN A 24 -1.47 2.62 18.44
CA ASN A 24 -1.13 3.94 17.87
C ASN A 24 -1.27 4.12 16.34
N PHE A 25 -2.18 3.38 15.69
CA PHE A 25 -2.50 3.57 14.26
C PHE A 25 -3.98 3.92 14.08
N LEU A 26 -4.29 5.21 14.17
CA LEU A 26 -5.67 5.71 14.20
C LEU A 26 -6.41 5.53 12.87
N LEU A 27 -5.78 5.88 11.74
CA LEU A 27 -6.42 5.83 10.43
C LEU A 27 -6.71 4.39 10.01
N GLN A 28 -5.81 3.48 10.37
CA GLN A 28 -6.06 2.05 10.24
C GLN A 28 -7.17 1.57 11.18
N ALA A 29 -7.17 1.99 12.45
CA ALA A 29 -8.17 1.55 13.43
C ALA A 29 -9.60 2.03 13.07
N LEU A 30 -9.73 3.26 12.58
CA LEU A 30 -11.00 3.85 12.13
C LEU A 30 -11.53 3.27 10.82
N ASP A 31 -10.73 2.46 10.12
CA ASP A 31 -11.11 1.74 8.92
C ASP A 31 -11.71 2.61 7.81
N ILE A 32 -11.23 3.86 7.71
CA ILE A 32 -11.64 4.86 6.72
C ILE A 32 -11.26 4.42 5.30
N PHE A 33 -10.14 3.70 5.18
CA PHE A 33 -9.65 3.16 3.93
C PHE A 33 -9.85 1.64 3.89
N LYS A 34 -10.44 1.15 2.79
CA LYS A 34 -10.62 -0.28 2.56
C LYS A 34 -9.43 -0.85 1.81
N ASP A 35 -8.94 -1.98 2.27
CA ASP A 35 -7.83 -2.68 1.64
C ASP A 35 -8.32 -3.44 0.40
N LYS A 36 -7.65 -3.24 -0.73
CA LYS A 36 -7.84 -4.00 -1.96
C LYS A 36 -6.50 -4.53 -2.45
N THR A 37 -6.38 -5.85 -2.57
CA THR A 37 -5.18 -6.48 -3.11
C THR A 37 -5.25 -6.51 -4.63
N SER A 38 -4.19 -6.02 -5.28
CA SER A 38 -3.98 -6.20 -6.71
C SER A 38 -3.00 -7.36 -6.95
N PRO A 39 -3.28 -8.27 -7.91
CA PRO A 39 -2.30 -9.27 -8.33
C PRO A 39 -1.17 -8.66 -9.17
N LEU A 40 -1.39 -7.47 -9.73
CA LEU A 40 -0.45 -6.76 -10.58
C LEU A 40 0.21 -5.61 -9.80
N PRO A 41 1.49 -5.29 -10.05
CA PRO A 41 2.17 -4.15 -9.43
C PRO A 41 1.67 -2.78 -9.94
N LYS A 42 0.69 -2.79 -10.85
CA LYS A 42 0.10 -1.61 -11.50
C LYS A 42 -1.41 -1.63 -11.29
N VAL A 43 -1.98 -0.44 -11.14
CA VAL A 43 -3.43 -0.22 -11.04
C VAL A 43 -3.81 0.81 -12.09
N GLU A 44 -4.77 0.45 -12.92
CA GLU A 44 -5.38 1.34 -13.90
C GLU A 44 -6.67 1.91 -13.31
N LEU A 45 -6.78 3.24 -13.32
CA LEU A 45 -7.94 3.98 -12.88
C LEU A 45 -8.55 4.69 -14.09
N ASP A 46 -9.83 4.42 -14.34
CA ASP A 46 -10.59 5.09 -15.38
C ASP A 46 -11.51 6.14 -14.74
N GLU A 47 -11.25 7.40 -15.04
CA GLU A 47 -12.07 8.53 -14.62
C GLU A 47 -13.02 8.90 -15.77
N LEU A 48 -14.32 8.72 -15.56
CA LEU A 48 -15.36 9.24 -16.44
C LEU A 48 -15.64 10.69 -16.05
N HIS A 49 -15.18 11.63 -16.86
CA HIS A 49 -15.61 13.03 -16.75
C HIS A 49 -16.91 13.18 -17.54
N GLU A 50 -18.03 13.27 -16.84
CA GLU A 50 -19.30 13.66 -17.45
C GLU A 50 -19.27 15.18 -17.63
N ASN A 51 -19.01 15.63 -18.86
CA ASN A 51 -19.03 17.05 -19.19
C ASN A 51 -20.46 17.57 -19.01
N MET A 52 -20.63 18.65 -18.24
CA MET A 52 -21.87 19.43 -18.23
C MET A 52 -22.26 19.76 -19.67
N GLN A 53 -23.45 19.35 -20.10
CA GLN A 53 -23.96 19.67 -21.42
C GLN A 53 -24.02 21.19 -21.59
N PHE A 54 -23.28 21.71 -22.57
CA PHE A 54 -23.29 23.13 -22.87
C PHE A 54 -24.66 23.52 -23.45
N VAL A 55 -25.29 24.57 -22.93
CA VAL A 55 -26.57 25.06 -23.46
C VAL A 55 -26.33 25.63 -24.86
N ALA A 56 -27.08 25.14 -25.84
CA ALA A 56 -26.96 25.61 -27.22
C ALA A 56 -27.23 27.12 -27.30
N ALA A 57 -26.31 27.87 -27.89
CA ALA A 57 -26.48 29.30 -28.12
C ALA A 57 -27.58 29.56 -29.16
N SER A 58 -28.35 30.64 -28.99
CA SER A 58 -29.38 31.00 -29.97
C SER A 58 -28.74 31.53 -31.25
N VAL A 59 -28.97 30.86 -32.37
CA VAL A 59 -28.46 31.29 -33.69
C VAL A 59 -29.53 32.12 -34.43
N ASN A 60 -29.08 33.07 -35.25
CA ASN A 60 -29.93 33.92 -36.08
C ASN A 60 -30.70 33.10 -37.13
N ARG A 61 -31.98 33.42 -37.37
CA ARG A 61 -32.94 32.62 -38.17
C ARG A 61 -32.51 32.23 -39.59
N TYR A 62 -31.53 32.90 -40.18
CA TYR A 62 -31.08 32.68 -41.56
C TYR A 62 -29.63 32.18 -41.69
N SER A 63 -29.00 31.75 -40.59
CA SER A 63 -27.67 31.11 -40.62
C SER A 63 -27.78 29.60 -40.43
N THR A 64 -26.91 28.83 -41.09
CA THR A 64 -26.84 27.37 -40.96
C THR A 64 -25.65 26.98 -40.07
N GLU A 65 -25.84 26.98 -38.76
CA GLU A 65 -24.86 26.44 -37.81
C GLU A 65 -25.42 25.16 -37.18
N VAL A 66 -24.64 24.09 -37.21
CA VAL A 66 -25.00 22.79 -36.64
C VAL A 66 -24.26 22.63 -35.32
N GLY A 67 -25.00 22.52 -34.22
CA GLY A 67 -24.43 22.20 -32.91
C GLY A 67 -24.02 20.73 -32.83
N VAL A 68 -22.83 20.46 -32.31
CA VAL A 68 -22.33 19.09 -32.08
C VAL A 68 -22.34 18.80 -30.59
N THR A 69 -22.92 17.67 -30.20
CA THR A 69 -22.84 17.17 -28.81
C THR A 69 -21.51 16.43 -28.63
N GLU A 70 -20.70 16.89 -27.67
CA GLU A 70 -19.44 16.21 -27.36
C GLU A 70 -19.69 14.92 -26.56
N ARG A 71 -19.02 13.84 -26.94
CA ARG A 71 -19.04 12.58 -26.17
C ARG A 71 -18.17 12.75 -24.91
N PRO A 72 -18.60 12.23 -23.74
CA PRO A 72 -17.76 12.25 -22.54
C PRO A 72 -16.43 11.55 -22.83
N ARG A 73 -15.33 12.21 -22.48
CA ARG A 73 -13.98 11.66 -22.62
C ARG A 73 -13.61 10.93 -21.34
N SER A 74 -13.09 9.71 -21.48
CA SER A 74 -12.47 9.02 -20.35
C SER A 74 -11.03 9.47 -20.21
N LYS A 75 -10.57 9.59 -18.98
CA LYS A 75 -9.15 9.76 -18.67
C LYS A 75 -8.67 8.52 -17.94
N ASN A 76 -7.69 7.85 -18.51
CA ASN A 76 -7.10 6.67 -17.91
C ASN A 76 -5.81 7.10 -17.19
N ARG A 77 -5.69 6.76 -15.90
CA ARG A 77 -4.50 7.01 -15.08
C ARG A 77 -3.91 5.68 -14.64
N LEU A 78 -2.68 5.43 -15.06
CA LEU A 78 -1.90 4.30 -14.57
C LEU A 78 -1.13 4.73 -13.32
N ILE A 79 -1.33 4.02 -12.21
CA ILE A 79 -0.62 4.23 -10.95
C ILE A 79 0.19 2.96 -10.64
N GLU A 80 1.45 3.14 -10.27
CA GLU A 80 2.28 2.05 -9.78
C GLU A 80 2.17 1.94 -8.26
N ILE A 81 2.05 0.71 -7.75
CA ILE A 81 1.97 0.47 -6.32
C ILE A 81 3.39 0.54 -5.74
N PRO A 82 3.66 1.42 -4.77
CA PRO A 82 4.97 1.47 -4.13
C PRO A 82 5.23 0.18 -3.34
N HIS A 83 6.40 -0.43 -3.59
CA HIS A 83 6.80 -1.67 -2.94
C HIS A 83 7.84 -1.40 -1.84
N PHE A 84 7.57 -1.90 -0.64
CA PHE A 84 8.47 -1.81 0.51
C PHE A 84 8.85 -3.21 0.98
N VAL A 85 10.15 -3.48 1.07
CA VAL A 85 10.69 -4.73 1.62
C VAL A 85 11.51 -4.40 2.85
N THR A 86 11.19 -5.04 3.96
CA THR A 86 11.99 -4.99 5.19
C THR A 86 12.59 -6.36 5.45
N THR A 87 13.89 -6.41 5.70
CA THR A 87 14.60 -7.63 6.07
C THR A 87 15.28 -7.43 7.41
N GLY A 88 15.43 -8.53 8.16
CA GLY A 88 16.15 -8.60 9.42
C GLY A 88 16.95 -9.89 9.44
N SER A 89 18.16 -9.85 9.99
CA SER A 89 19.02 -11.02 10.13
C SER A 89 19.17 -11.37 11.60
N VAL A 90 18.98 -12.65 11.93
CA VAL A 90 19.23 -13.18 13.27
C VAL A 90 20.44 -14.09 13.21
N GLY A 91 21.49 -13.74 13.95
CA GLY A 91 22.76 -14.48 13.99
C GLY A 91 22.96 -15.26 15.28
N ALA A 92 23.98 -16.13 15.27
CA ALA A 92 24.41 -16.88 16.45
C ALA A 92 24.79 -15.96 17.64
N ALA A 93 25.42 -14.83 17.34
CA ALA A 93 25.84 -13.84 18.33
C ALA A 93 24.67 -13.20 19.09
N ASP A 94 23.44 -13.28 18.56
CA ASP A 94 22.29 -12.60 19.15
C ASP A 94 21.60 -13.41 20.25
N PHE A 95 21.75 -14.74 20.25
CA PHE A 95 21.10 -15.63 21.23
C PHE A 95 22.08 -16.45 22.07
N GLN A 96 23.31 -16.68 21.59
CA GLN A 96 24.27 -17.50 22.34
C GLN A 96 24.76 -16.79 23.60
N GLY A 97 24.55 -17.42 24.76
CA GLY A 97 24.98 -16.89 26.06
C GLY A 97 24.17 -15.69 26.57
N ARG A 98 23.18 -15.21 25.82
CA ARG A 98 22.32 -14.10 26.22
C ARG A 98 21.04 -14.62 26.87
N ARG A 99 20.76 -14.09 28.05
CA ARG A 99 19.50 -14.34 28.76
C ARG A 99 18.37 -13.54 28.13
N ARG A 100 17.18 -14.14 28.10
CA ARG A 100 15.98 -13.43 27.68
C ARG A 100 15.59 -12.43 28.76
N THR A 101 15.31 -11.20 28.36
CA THR A 101 14.85 -10.14 29.26
C THR A 101 13.62 -10.61 30.03
N GLY A 102 13.63 -10.47 31.37
CA GLY A 102 12.52 -10.86 32.23
C GLY A 102 12.44 -12.34 32.60
N THR A 103 13.35 -13.20 32.10
CA THR A 103 13.39 -14.63 32.51
C THR A 103 14.80 -15.09 32.88
N GLN A 104 14.90 -16.23 33.56
CA GLN A 104 16.19 -16.88 33.88
C GLN A 104 16.68 -17.81 32.75
N ARG A 105 15.93 -17.95 31.65
CA ARG A 105 16.23 -18.86 30.54
C ARG A 105 17.14 -18.19 29.50
N GLN A 106 17.93 -19.00 28.79
CA GLN A 106 18.59 -18.59 27.56
C GLN A 106 17.56 -18.31 26.44
N THR A 107 17.83 -17.28 25.65
CA THR A 107 17.00 -16.92 24.50
C THR A 107 17.10 -18.01 23.43
N ASP A 108 15.97 -18.46 22.90
CA ASP A 108 15.93 -19.42 21.80
C ASP A 108 15.88 -18.68 20.45
N ILE A 109 16.42 -19.31 19.40
CA ILE A 109 16.47 -18.73 18.06
C ILE A 109 15.06 -18.52 17.48
N GLY A 110 14.13 -19.43 17.77
CA GLY A 110 12.75 -19.34 17.30
C GLY A 110 12.04 -18.09 17.83
N GLU A 111 12.27 -17.75 19.09
CA GLU A 111 11.70 -16.56 19.74
C GLU A 111 12.24 -15.28 19.12
N LEU A 112 13.55 -15.22 18.87
CA LEU A 112 14.18 -14.05 18.27
C LEU A 112 13.73 -13.81 16.81
N VAL A 113 13.51 -14.90 16.05
CA VAL A 113 12.93 -14.82 14.70
C VAL A 113 11.49 -14.32 14.75
N SER A 114 10.70 -14.74 15.74
CA SER A 114 9.35 -14.21 15.94
C SER A 114 9.35 -12.72 16.32
N ASP A 115 10.26 -12.29 17.20
CA ASP A 115 10.40 -10.88 17.59
C ASP A 115 10.77 -9.99 16.39
N GLU A 116 11.69 -10.45 15.53
CA GLU A 116 12.03 -9.75 14.28
C GLU A 116 10.85 -9.66 13.31
N GLY A 117 10.05 -10.72 13.20
CA GLY A 117 8.82 -10.70 12.40
C GLY A 117 7.81 -9.65 12.90
N ILE A 118 7.65 -9.53 14.22
CA ILE A 118 6.79 -8.50 14.83
C ILE A 118 7.32 -7.09 14.53
N ARG A 119 8.64 -6.87 14.64
CA ARG A 119 9.26 -5.56 14.33
C ARG A 119 9.04 -5.16 12.87
N GLN A 120 9.22 -6.09 11.94
CA GLN A 120 8.98 -5.86 10.51
C GLN A 120 7.50 -5.53 10.25
N TYR A 121 6.58 -6.26 10.88
CA TYR A 121 5.15 -6.00 10.76
C TYR A 121 4.76 -4.61 11.30
N LEU A 122 5.28 -4.23 12.47
CA LEU A 122 5.04 -2.89 13.04
C LEU A 122 5.58 -1.78 12.12
N LYS A 123 6.77 -1.97 11.54
CA LYS A 123 7.34 -1.03 10.57
C LYS A 123 6.47 -0.90 9.32
N PHE A 124 5.94 -2.00 8.79
CA PHE A 124 4.99 -1.98 7.69
C PHE A 124 3.70 -1.21 8.03
N ARG A 125 3.18 -1.35 9.25
CA ARG A 125 2.00 -0.59 9.69
C ARG A 125 2.29 0.91 9.82
N GLN A 126 3.47 1.28 10.30
CA GLN A 126 3.91 2.68 10.37
C GLN A 126 4.02 3.31 8.98
N THR A 127 4.62 2.60 8.02
CA THR A 127 4.70 3.11 6.65
C THR A 127 3.31 3.26 6.04
N LYS A 128 2.44 2.26 6.20
CA LYS A 128 1.05 2.34 5.73
C LYS A 128 0.32 3.56 6.31
N GLU A 129 0.41 3.78 7.62
CA GLU A 129 -0.23 4.92 8.29
C GLU A 129 0.24 6.27 7.73
N PHE A 130 1.55 6.41 7.52
CA PHE A 130 2.13 7.63 6.97
C PHE A 130 1.59 7.94 5.56
N TYR A 131 1.48 6.92 4.70
CA TYR A 131 0.93 7.09 3.36
C TYR A 131 -0.57 7.39 3.36
N LEU A 132 -1.34 6.76 4.25
CA LEU A 132 -2.77 7.04 4.41
C LEU A 132 -3.00 8.47 4.92
N ALA A 133 -2.22 8.91 5.91
CA ALA A 133 -2.28 10.27 6.42
C ALA A 133 -1.96 11.30 5.33
N ARG A 134 -0.93 11.03 4.51
CA ARG A 134 -0.56 11.91 3.41
C ARG A 134 -1.62 11.96 2.31
N ALA A 135 -2.21 10.82 1.97
CA ALA A 135 -3.32 10.77 1.02
C ALA A 135 -4.52 11.58 1.54
N LEU A 136 -4.83 11.49 2.84
CA LEU A 136 -5.95 12.21 3.44
C LEU A 136 -5.73 13.72 3.54
N PHE A 137 -4.55 14.16 4.00
CA PHE A 137 -4.31 15.58 4.28
C PHE A 137 -3.74 16.37 3.09
N ALA A 138 -2.89 15.74 2.28
CA ALA A 138 -2.23 16.42 1.16
C ALA A 138 -2.83 16.03 -0.20
N GLY A 139 -3.73 15.03 -0.25
CA GLY A 139 -4.23 14.47 -1.50
C GLY A 139 -3.11 13.87 -2.36
N GLN A 140 -1.99 13.45 -1.76
CA GLN A 140 -0.77 13.07 -2.48
C GLN A 140 -0.15 11.80 -1.90
N VAL A 141 0.35 10.93 -2.77
CA VAL A 141 1.21 9.80 -2.39
C VAL A 141 2.57 9.93 -3.06
N LEU A 142 3.64 9.72 -2.28
CA LEU A 142 5.01 9.72 -2.77
C LEU A 142 5.32 8.36 -3.39
N ALA A 143 5.60 8.33 -4.69
CA ALA A 143 6.06 7.15 -5.40
C ALA A 143 7.43 7.48 -6.04
N PRO A 144 8.54 7.28 -5.33
CA PRO A 144 9.86 7.80 -5.74
C PRO A 144 10.38 7.19 -7.05
N TYR A 145 9.88 6.02 -7.44
CA TYR A 145 10.32 5.30 -8.64
C TYR A 145 9.35 5.37 -9.82
N THR A 146 8.25 6.13 -9.70
CA THR A 146 7.30 6.31 -10.80
C THR A 146 7.73 7.49 -11.67
N PRO A 147 8.13 7.26 -12.94
CA PRO A 147 8.56 8.34 -13.82
C PRO A 147 7.37 9.28 -14.12
N GLY A 148 7.49 10.53 -13.71
CA GLY A 148 6.50 11.60 -13.96
C GLY A 148 5.68 12.05 -12.74
N SER A 149 5.83 11.42 -11.57
CA SER A 149 5.08 11.78 -10.36
C SER A 149 5.98 11.92 -9.13
N ALA A 150 6.75 13.01 -9.07
CA ALA A 150 7.22 13.51 -7.76
C ALA A 150 6.05 13.78 -6.78
N CYS A 151 4.81 13.73 -7.28
CA CYS A 151 3.58 13.97 -6.55
C CYS A 151 2.39 13.44 -7.39
N ALA A 152 1.97 12.18 -7.20
CA ALA A 152 0.67 11.74 -7.74
C ALA A 152 -0.42 12.36 -6.85
N ARG A 153 -1.10 13.41 -7.37
CA ARG A 153 -2.29 13.99 -6.70
C ARG A 153 -3.48 13.08 -7.00
N PHE A 154 -4.20 12.68 -5.96
CA PHE A 154 -5.44 11.92 -6.10
C PHE A 154 -6.54 12.81 -6.66
#